data_AF-A0A9X5HF06-F1
#
_entry.id   AF-A0A9X5HF06-F1
#
_cell.length_a   1.000
_cell.length_b   1.000
_cell.length_c   1.000
_cell.angle_alpha   90.00
_cell.angle_beta   90.00
_cell.angle_gamma   90.00
#
_symmetry.space_group_name_H-M   'P 1'
#
loop_
_entity.id
_entity.type
_entity.pdbx_description
1 polymer ?
#
loop_
_entity_poly.entity_id
_entity_poly.type
_entity_poly.pdbx_seq_one_letter_code
_entity_poly.pdbx_strand_id
1 'polypeptide(L)'
;PRAVTLAPDHAEPHLLLTACPGVPWPEAAPAGEEREALRGELGRQVARLHQVTGTAFGYPTGALGPLATDWRTAFTAMTDAVLADARDHRPWLPLPVDEVAAVFRAAAPALDAVTAPVLVHFDLWPGNILVDRAGPDGPARIGGLIDGERMFWGDPLADFVSLALLDDIERDDAFLTGYAKEGGPAVLDEDGRLRLALYRAYLDLIMLTETVPRAVGADDARRVRERVGPHLVATLEEIGEGSKFTS
;
A
#
# COMPACT_ATOMS: atom_id res chain seq x y z
N PRO A 1 -4.50 8.11 19.86
CA PRO A 1 -3.87 6.97 20.58
C PRO A 1 -3.32 7.42 21.93
N ARG A 2 -3.49 6.60 22.99
CA ARG A 2 -2.71 6.74 24.23
C ARG A 2 -1.96 5.43 24.46
N ALA A 3 -0.64 5.50 24.58
CA ALA A 3 0.15 4.37 25.08
C ALA A 3 -0.20 4.16 26.55
N VAL A 4 -0.53 2.92 26.91
CA VAL A 4 -0.91 2.55 28.28
C VAL A 4 -0.05 1.36 28.73
N THR A 5 0.42 1.42 29.96
CA THR A 5 1.06 0.27 30.61
C THR A 5 0.02 -0.41 31.48
N LEU A 6 -0.38 -1.61 31.09
CA LEU A 6 -1.32 -2.44 31.85
C LEU A 6 -0.52 -3.19 32.92
N ALA A 7 -0.27 -2.53 34.06
CA ALA A 7 0.45 -3.02 35.24
C ALA A 7 2.00 -3.08 35.15
N PRO A 8 2.72 -2.88 36.27
CA PRO A 8 4.19 -2.84 36.31
C PRO A 8 4.87 -4.17 35.91
N ASP A 9 4.12 -5.27 35.88
CA ASP A 9 4.66 -6.62 35.64
C ASP A 9 4.45 -7.10 34.19
N HIS A 10 3.77 -6.33 33.35
CA HIS A 10 3.67 -6.59 31.92
C HIS A 10 4.68 -5.74 31.16
N ALA A 11 5.76 -6.38 30.70
CA ALA A 11 6.86 -5.74 29.99
C ALA A 11 6.50 -5.23 28.58
N GLU A 12 5.33 -5.59 28.05
CA GLU A 12 4.95 -5.28 26.66
C GLU A 12 4.06 -4.01 26.58
N PRO A 13 4.40 -3.05 25.69
CA PRO A 13 3.64 -1.83 25.52
C PRO A 13 2.28 -2.10 24.86
N HIS A 14 1.22 -1.47 25.36
CA HIS A 14 -0.12 -1.58 24.79
C HIS A 14 -0.61 -0.23 24.24
N LEU A 15 -1.39 -0.27 23.16
CA LEU A 15 -2.00 0.91 22.53
C LEU A 15 -3.52 0.88 22.72
N LEU A 16 -4.07 1.92 23.35
CA LEU A 16 -5.53 2.10 23.45
C LEU A 16 -6.01 3.09 22.37
N LEU A 17 -6.98 2.63 21.57
CA LEU A 17 -7.58 3.34 20.45
C LEU A 17 -9.10 3.38 20.61
N THR A 18 -9.73 4.38 20.00
CA THR A 18 -11.19 4.40 19.84
C THR A 18 -11.58 3.35 18.81
N ALA A 19 -12.57 2.51 19.12
CA ALA A 19 -13.09 1.53 18.18
C ALA A 19 -13.78 2.25 17.00
N CYS A 20 -13.34 1.97 15.79
CA CYS A 20 -14.03 2.39 14.57
C CYS A 20 -15.31 1.55 14.38
N PRO A 21 -16.43 2.16 13.96
CA PRO A 21 -17.66 1.42 13.71
C PRO A 21 -17.56 0.53 12.47
N GLY A 22 -18.38 -0.51 12.41
CA GLY A 22 -18.50 -1.42 11.27
C GLY A 22 -17.66 -2.70 11.39
N VAL A 23 -17.71 -3.49 10.32
CA VAL A 23 -16.98 -4.76 10.17
C VAL A 23 -16.10 -4.73 8.91
N PRO A 24 -15.03 -5.53 8.82
CA PRO A 24 -14.19 -5.57 7.63
C PRO A 24 -14.97 -5.81 6.34
N TRP A 25 -14.54 -5.19 5.24
CA TRP A 25 -15.21 -5.26 3.95
C TRP A 25 -15.53 -6.69 3.47
N PRO A 26 -14.65 -7.71 3.62
CA PRO A 26 -14.98 -9.09 3.25
C PRO A 26 -16.15 -9.68 4.04
N GLU A 27 -16.30 -9.29 5.31
CA GLU A 27 -17.42 -9.71 6.17
C GLU A 27 -18.70 -8.95 5.82
N ALA A 28 -18.58 -7.64 5.58
CA ALA A 28 -19.71 -6.81 5.17
C ALA A 28 -20.26 -7.21 3.79
N ALA A 29 -19.40 -7.76 2.92
CA ALA A 29 -19.70 -8.26 1.58
C ALA A 29 -20.61 -7.34 0.73
N PRO A 30 -20.29 -6.03 0.60
CA PRO A 30 -21.12 -5.12 -0.19
C PRO A 30 -21.11 -5.50 -1.67
N ALA A 31 -22.25 -5.31 -2.33
CA ALA A 31 -22.46 -5.70 -3.73
C ALA A 31 -23.25 -4.64 -4.52
N GLY A 32 -23.16 -4.70 -5.85
CA GLY A 32 -23.90 -3.81 -6.76
C GLY A 32 -23.69 -2.32 -6.43
N GLU A 33 -24.80 -1.57 -6.43
CA GLU A 33 -24.81 -0.12 -6.16
C GLU A 33 -24.24 0.24 -4.77
N GLU A 34 -24.43 -0.62 -3.75
CA GLU A 34 -23.84 -0.40 -2.42
C GLU A 34 -22.31 -0.42 -2.49
N ARG A 35 -21.74 -1.41 -3.20
CA ARG A 35 -20.29 -1.52 -3.42
C ARG A 35 -19.76 -0.29 -4.16
N GLU A 36 -20.43 0.13 -5.22
CA GLU A 36 -20.04 1.31 -6.01
C GLU A 36 -20.08 2.60 -5.15
N ALA A 37 -21.14 2.79 -4.37
CA ALA A 37 -21.26 3.93 -3.46
C ALA A 37 -20.15 3.96 -2.41
N LEU A 38 -19.84 2.80 -1.80
CA LEU A 38 -18.76 2.66 -0.82
C LEU A 38 -17.37 2.88 -1.45
N ARG A 39 -17.11 2.38 -2.67
CA ARG A 39 -15.84 2.66 -3.36
C ARG A 39 -15.69 4.14 -3.69
N GLY A 40 -16.76 4.81 -4.10
CA GLY A 40 -16.76 6.26 -4.28
C GLY A 40 -16.56 7.05 -2.97
N GLU A 41 -17.10 6.58 -1.84
CA GLU A 41 -16.82 7.14 -0.52
C GLU A 41 -15.37 6.93 -0.10
N LEU A 42 -14.85 5.72 -0.27
CA LEU A 42 -13.47 5.39 0.02
C LEU A 42 -12.49 6.27 -0.77
N GLY A 43 -12.75 6.49 -2.07
CA GLY A 43 -11.96 7.42 -2.88
C GLY A 43 -11.91 8.82 -2.29
N ARG A 44 -13.05 9.36 -1.83
CA ARG A 44 -13.10 10.67 -1.16
C ARG A 44 -12.29 10.69 0.14
N GLN A 45 -12.38 9.63 0.96
CA GLN A 45 -11.66 9.55 2.23
C GLN A 45 -10.15 9.44 2.02
N VAL A 46 -9.69 8.64 1.06
CA VAL A 46 -8.27 8.51 0.70
C VAL A 46 -7.73 9.83 0.12
N ALA A 47 -8.49 10.51 -0.73
CA ALA A 47 -8.11 11.84 -1.22
C ALA A 47 -7.94 12.86 -0.08
N ARG A 48 -8.81 12.84 0.94
CA ARG A 48 -8.66 13.68 2.14
C ARG A 48 -7.45 13.29 2.98
N LEU A 49 -7.13 12.01 3.09
CA LEU A 49 -5.90 11.54 3.75
C LEU A 49 -4.67 12.14 3.04
N HIS A 50 -4.65 12.10 1.70
CA HIS A 50 -3.56 12.64 0.90
C HIS A 50 -3.45 14.18 0.93
N GLN A 51 -4.41 14.90 1.53
CA GLN A 51 -4.27 16.34 1.80
C GLN A 51 -3.42 16.62 3.05
N VAL A 52 -3.17 15.61 3.89
CA VAL A 52 -2.21 15.71 5.00
C VAL A 52 -0.81 15.61 4.42
N THR A 53 -0.04 16.69 4.51
CA THR A 53 1.29 16.81 3.92
C THR A 53 2.40 16.77 4.96
N GLY A 54 3.54 16.22 4.57
CA GLY A 54 4.77 16.17 5.36
C GLY A 54 5.78 17.23 4.92
N THR A 55 6.92 17.29 5.60
CA THR A 55 8.05 18.16 5.20
C THR A 55 9.18 17.42 4.48
N ALA A 56 9.14 16.08 4.50
CA ALA A 56 10.15 15.18 3.95
C ALA A 56 9.53 13.79 3.72
N PHE A 57 10.23 12.90 3.03
CA PHE A 57 9.76 11.60 2.58
C PHE A 57 10.26 10.43 3.43
N GLY A 58 9.50 9.34 3.50
CA GLY A 58 9.85 8.09 4.18
C GLY A 58 9.05 7.83 5.47
N TYR A 59 9.48 6.82 6.23
CA TYR A 59 8.79 6.38 7.44
C TYR A 59 9.00 7.36 8.60
N PRO A 60 7.92 7.92 9.20
CA PRO A 60 8.03 8.87 10.31
C PRO A 60 8.61 8.25 11.59
N THR A 61 8.59 6.91 11.70
CA THR A 61 9.18 6.17 12.82
C THR A 61 10.71 6.19 12.82
N GLY A 62 11.33 6.54 11.69
CA GLY A 62 12.78 6.45 11.50
C GLY A 62 13.31 5.03 11.32
N ALA A 63 12.43 4.05 11.07
CA ALA A 63 12.80 2.63 10.95
C ALA A 63 13.87 2.36 9.89
N LEU A 64 13.90 3.16 8.81
CA LEU A 64 14.88 3.07 7.72
C LEU A 64 15.87 4.26 7.71
N GLY A 65 16.02 4.94 8.85
CA GLY A 65 16.83 6.15 8.97
C GLY A 65 16.01 7.45 8.88
N PRO A 66 16.67 8.62 8.77
CA PRO A 66 16.00 9.92 8.72
C PRO A 66 15.16 10.08 7.45
N LEU A 67 14.14 10.94 7.50
CA LEU A 67 13.36 11.30 6.32
C LEU A 67 14.26 11.92 5.24
N ALA A 68 13.98 11.59 3.98
CA ALA A 68 14.72 12.08 2.82
C ALA A 68 14.08 13.36 2.24
N THR A 69 14.89 14.18 1.57
CA THR A 69 14.41 15.40 0.91
C THR A 69 13.67 15.15 -0.39
N ASP A 70 13.85 13.98 -0.99
CA ASP A 70 13.24 13.57 -2.25
C ASP A 70 12.69 12.15 -2.18
N TRP A 71 11.66 11.88 -2.97
CA TRP A 71 10.95 10.61 -2.95
C TRP A 71 11.79 9.46 -3.49
N ARG A 72 12.59 9.69 -4.54
CA ARG A 72 13.48 8.67 -5.10
C ARG A 72 14.39 8.09 -4.03
N THR A 73 15.04 8.94 -3.23
CA THR A 73 15.94 8.50 -2.15
C THR A 73 15.19 7.69 -1.09
N ALA A 74 14.03 8.18 -0.62
CA ALA A 74 13.22 7.47 0.37
C ALA A 74 12.76 6.10 -0.13
N PHE A 75 12.17 6.05 -1.34
CA PHE A 75 11.67 4.80 -1.91
C PHE A 75 12.78 3.81 -2.26
N THR A 76 13.94 4.29 -2.72
CA THR A 76 15.12 3.44 -2.92
C THR A 76 15.54 2.77 -1.61
N ALA A 77 15.60 3.52 -0.51
CA ALA A 77 15.94 2.95 0.81
C ALA A 77 14.88 1.93 1.29
N MET A 78 13.60 2.18 1.02
CA MET A 78 12.51 1.24 1.30
C MET A 78 12.67 -0.07 0.52
N THR A 79 12.90 0.02 -0.79
CA THR A 79 13.11 -1.18 -1.62
C THR A 79 14.38 -1.92 -1.27
N ASP A 80 15.47 -1.21 -0.97
CA ASP A 80 16.75 -1.82 -0.58
C ASP A 80 16.63 -2.59 0.74
N ALA A 81 15.83 -2.09 1.70
CA ALA A 81 15.56 -2.79 2.96
C ALA A 81 14.86 -4.14 2.72
N VAL A 82 13.79 -4.17 1.91
CA VAL A 82 13.07 -5.42 1.62
C VAL A 82 13.95 -6.37 0.79
N LEU A 83 14.76 -5.86 -0.14
CA LEU A 83 15.72 -6.67 -0.89
C LEU A 83 16.85 -7.23 0.00
N ALA A 84 17.26 -6.50 1.04
CA ALA A 84 18.19 -7.02 2.05
C ALA A 84 17.55 -8.15 2.86
N ASP A 85 16.32 -7.96 3.35
CA ASP A 85 15.56 -8.99 4.05
C ASP A 85 15.36 -10.25 3.18
N ALA A 86 15.12 -10.07 1.87
CA ALA A 86 15.04 -11.18 0.93
C ALA A 86 16.37 -11.95 0.80
N ARG A 87 17.53 -11.28 0.87
CA ARG A 87 18.84 -11.96 0.87
C ARG A 87 19.09 -12.71 2.17
N ASP A 88 18.67 -12.14 3.30
CA ASP A 88 18.90 -12.69 4.63
C ASP A 88 17.98 -13.88 4.92
N HIS A 89 16.68 -13.73 4.68
CA HIS A 89 15.68 -14.76 4.96
C HIS A 89 15.53 -15.79 3.84
N ARG A 90 16.00 -15.47 2.62
CA ARG A 90 15.93 -16.35 1.43
C ARG A 90 14.53 -16.93 1.22
N PRO A 91 13.49 -16.08 1.14
CA PRO A 91 12.15 -16.52 0.76
C PRO A 91 12.19 -17.10 -0.66
N TRP A 92 11.11 -17.79 -1.04
CA TRP A 92 10.93 -18.08 -2.46
C TRP A 92 10.60 -16.78 -3.19
N LEU A 93 11.31 -16.51 -4.30
CA LEU A 93 11.01 -15.45 -5.24
C LEU A 93 10.98 -16.02 -6.66
N PRO A 94 10.16 -15.46 -7.56
CA PRO A 94 10.07 -15.93 -8.94
C PRO A 94 11.32 -15.56 -9.78
N LEU A 95 12.11 -14.59 -9.32
CA LEU A 95 13.35 -14.12 -9.95
C LEU A 95 14.45 -13.90 -8.89
N PRO A 96 15.75 -13.95 -9.27
CA PRO A 96 16.84 -13.61 -8.38
C PRO A 96 16.73 -12.17 -7.85
N VAL A 97 17.06 -11.98 -6.56
CA VAL A 97 16.98 -10.67 -5.88
C VAL A 97 17.72 -9.57 -6.65
N ASP A 98 18.89 -9.89 -7.21
CA ASP A 98 19.71 -8.90 -7.92
C ASP A 98 19.11 -8.48 -9.28
N GLU A 99 18.34 -9.36 -9.93
CA GLU A 99 17.58 -9.03 -11.14
C GLU A 99 16.43 -8.09 -10.81
N VAL A 100 15.67 -8.39 -9.76
CA VAL A 100 14.60 -7.51 -9.25
C VAL A 100 15.18 -6.14 -8.89
N ALA A 101 16.30 -6.11 -8.16
CA ALA A 101 16.97 -4.86 -7.78
C ALA A 101 17.44 -4.05 -9.00
N ALA A 102 17.85 -4.70 -10.09
CA ALA A 102 18.25 -4.00 -11.32
C ALA A 102 17.06 -3.29 -11.98
N VAL A 103 15.87 -3.90 -11.99
CA VAL A 103 14.64 -3.29 -12.51
C VAL A 103 14.27 -2.03 -11.72
N PHE A 104 14.26 -2.10 -10.39
CA PHE A 104 14.01 -0.93 -9.54
C PHE A 104 15.00 0.21 -9.80
N ARG A 105 16.31 -0.10 -9.87
CA ARG A 105 17.34 0.92 -10.13
C ARG A 105 17.16 1.59 -11.49
N ALA A 106 16.82 0.82 -12.53
CA ALA A 106 16.63 1.35 -13.87
C ALA A 106 15.43 2.30 -13.96
N ALA A 107 14.34 2.00 -13.26
CA ALA A 107 13.11 2.80 -13.27
C ALA A 107 13.04 3.89 -12.18
N ALA A 108 14.01 3.93 -11.26
CA ALA A 108 14.09 4.95 -10.20
C ALA A 108 13.93 6.40 -10.69
N PRO A 109 14.35 6.80 -11.92
CA PRO A 109 14.10 8.15 -12.40
C PRO A 109 12.67 8.64 -12.43
N ALA A 110 11.70 7.74 -12.62
CA ALA A 110 10.28 8.11 -12.60
C ALA A 110 9.82 8.69 -11.26
N LEU A 111 10.54 8.39 -10.17
CA LEU A 111 10.20 8.83 -8.81
C LEU A 111 10.46 10.32 -8.58
N ASP A 112 11.29 10.97 -9.40
CA ASP A 112 11.61 12.41 -9.28
C ASP A 112 10.40 13.32 -9.57
N ALA A 113 9.39 12.79 -10.26
CA ALA A 113 8.14 13.51 -10.51
C ALA A 113 7.37 13.83 -9.20
N VAL A 114 7.65 13.10 -8.11
CA VAL A 114 6.99 13.27 -6.82
C VAL A 114 7.70 14.34 -6.01
N THR A 115 7.08 15.52 -5.93
CA THR A 115 7.67 16.70 -5.28
C THR A 115 7.03 17.08 -3.94
N ALA A 116 5.87 16.49 -3.62
CA ALA A 116 5.14 16.79 -2.39
C ALA A 116 4.85 15.50 -1.59
N PRO A 117 5.40 15.34 -0.37
CA PRO A 117 5.10 14.20 0.48
C PRO A 117 3.70 14.32 1.07
N VAL A 118 2.87 13.30 0.84
CA VAL A 118 1.57 13.14 1.49
C VAL A 118 1.58 11.94 2.42
N LEU A 119 0.66 11.91 3.38
CA LEU A 119 0.48 10.74 4.23
C LEU A 119 -0.15 9.61 3.41
N VAL A 120 0.58 8.51 3.23
CA VAL A 120 0.14 7.29 2.54
C VAL A 120 -0.09 6.20 3.59
N HIS A 121 -1.20 5.47 3.51
CA HIS A 121 -1.50 4.37 4.43
C HIS A 121 -0.73 3.09 4.09
N PHE A 122 -0.70 2.76 2.80
CA PHE A 122 -0.01 1.62 2.18
C PHE A 122 -0.45 0.23 2.67
N ASP A 123 -1.65 0.12 3.22
CA ASP A 123 -2.23 -1.18 3.62
C ASP A 123 -3.77 -1.18 3.61
N LEU A 124 -4.37 -0.53 2.61
CA LEU A 124 -5.82 -0.41 2.44
C LEU A 124 -6.42 -1.56 1.60
N TRP A 125 -5.99 -2.79 1.87
CA TRP A 125 -6.67 -3.97 1.36
C TRP A 125 -8.04 -4.15 2.07
N PRO A 126 -8.99 -4.92 1.49
CA PRO A 126 -10.36 -5.01 2.04
C PRO A 126 -10.47 -5.32 3.54
N GLY A 127 -9.53 -6.09 4.11
CA GLY A 127 -9.53 -6.42 5.55
C GLY A 127 -9.37 -5.22 6.47
N ASN A 128 -8.72 -4.15 6.02
CA ASN A 128 -8.43 -2.94 6.79
C ASN A 128 -9.43 -1.81 6.54
N ILE A 129 -10.51 -2.08 5.78
CA ILE A 129 -11.57 -1.12 5.49
C ILE A 129 -12.85 -1.59 6.19
N LEU A 130 -13.30 -0.83 7.17
CA LEU A 130 -14.52 -1.15 7.91
C LEU A 130 -15.74 -0.54 7.22
N VAL A 131 -16.80 -1.32 7.07
CA VAL A 131 -18.09 -0.90 6.55
C VAL A 131 -19.10 -0.88 7.69
N ASP A 132 -19.69 0.28 7.94
CA ASP A 132 -20.71 0.46 8.98
C ASP A 132 -22.10 0.57 8.35
N ARG A 133 -23.08 -0.13 8.95
CA ARG A 133 -24.48 -0.12 8.52
C ARG A 133 -25.35 0.37 9.68
N ALA A 134 -26.22 1.34 9.40
CA ALA A 134 -27.15 1.88 10.40
C ALA A 134 -28.29 0.89 10.79
N GLY A 135 -28.35 -0.29 10.16
CA GLY A 135 -29.34 -1.35 10.36
C GLY A 135 -29.33 -2.32 9.16
N PRO A 136 -30.17 -3.38 9.16
CA PRO A 136 -30.22 -4.37 8.07
C PRO A 136 -30.49 -3.76 6.68
N ASP A 137 -31.33 -2.71 6.63
CA ASP A 137 -31.70 -1.98 5.41
C ASP A 137 -31.17 -0.53 5.41
N GLY A 138 -30.26 -0.21 6.34
CA GLY A 138 -29.70 1.13 6.47
C GLY A 138 -28.59 1.39 5.44
N PRO A 139 -28.34 2.65 5.04
CA PRO A 139 -27.24 2.95 4.15
C PRO A 139 -25.90 2.53 4.76
N ALA A 140 -25.08 1.85 3.97
CA ALA A 140 -23.70 1.55 4.34
C ALA A 140 -22.81 2.77 4.13
N ARG A 141 -21.79 2.90 4.97
CA ARG A 141 -20.71 3.88 4.82
C ARG A 141 -19.37 3.29 5.22
N ILE A 142 -18.28 3.96 4.88
CA ILE A 142 -16.96 3.61 5.41
C ILE A 142 -16.90 4.03 6.89
N GLY A 143 -16.81 3.04 7.77
CA GLY A 143 -16.76 3.21 9.22
C GLY A 143 -15.35 3.57 9.73
N GLY A 144 -14.31 3.12 9.04
CA GLY A 144 -12.92 3.45 9.35
C GLY A 144 -11.91 2.78 8.44
N LEU A 145 -10.73 3.38 8.36
CA LEU A 145 -9.52 2.79 7.78
C LEU A 145 -8.59 2.49 8.95
N ILE A 146 -8.16 1.24 9.10
CA ILE A 146 -7.40 0.76 10.26
C ILE A 146 -6.05 0.18 9.83
N ASP A 147 -5.19 -0.08 10.81
CA ASP A 147 -3.89 -0.72 10.63
C ASP A 147 -2.86 0.11 9.83
N GLY A 148 -2.67 1.37 10.25
CA GLY A 148 -1.70 2.29 9.66
C GLY A 148 -0.23 2.01 10.01
N GLU A 149 0.16 0.76 10.28
CA GLU A 149 1.55 0.44 10.66
C GLU A 149 2.56 0.70 9.54
N ARG A 150 2.11 0.64 8.28
CA ARG A 150 2.92 0.88 7.08
C ARG A 150 2.89 2.33 6.60
N MET A 151 2.33 3.24 7.39
CA MET A 151 2.20 4.64 7.00
C MET A 151 3.56 5.33 6.77
N PHE A 152 3.67 6.06 5.67
CA PHE A 152 4.83 6.87 5.35
C PHE A 152 4.45 8.18 4.65
N TRP A 153 5.42 9.09 4.57
CA TRP A 153 5.35 10.30 3.75
C TRP A 153 5.83 9.99 2.34
N GLY A 154 4.96 10.03 1.34
CA GLY A 154 5.27 9.50 0.01
C GLY A 154 4.40 10.03 -1.12
N ASP A 155 4.38 9.27 -2.21
CA ASP A 155 3.53 9.48 -3.39
C ASP A 155 2.10 8.99 -3.12
N PRO A 156 1.03 9.79 -3.34
CA PRO A 156 -0.35 9.34 -3.21
C PRO A 156 -0.69 8.09 -4.03
N LEU A 157 -0.04 7.86 -5.18
CA LEU A 157 -0.29 6.68 -6.01
C LEU A 157 0.10 5.37 -5.30
N ALA A 158 0.96 5.42 -4.30
CA ALA A 158 1.38 4.23 -3.57
C ALA A 158 0.21 3.57 -2.82
N ASP A 159 -0.80 4.33 -2.37
CA ASP A 159 -1.96 3.73 -1.68
C ASP A 159 -2.82 2.85 -2.61
N PHE A 160 -2.79 3.14 -3.91
CA PHE A 160 -3.70 2.53 -4.89
C PHE A 160 -3.43 1.04 -5.09
N VAL A 161 -2.18 0.59 -4.85
CA VAL A 161 -1.79 -0.81 -5.05
C VAL A 161 -2.38 -1.74 -3.99
N SER A 162 -2.61 -1.24 -2.76
CA SER A 162 -3.29 -2.00 -1.70
C SER A 162 -4.82 -1.97 -1.89
N LEU A 163 -5.35 -0.87 -2.42
CA LEU A 163 -6.78 -0.68 -2.73
C LEU A 163 -7.29 -1.54 -3.89
N ALA A 164 -6.39 -1.93 -4.79
CA ALA A 164 -6.59 -2.85 -5.90
C ALA A 164 -5.59 -4.02 -5.83
N LEU A 165 -5.46 -4.64 -4.65
CA LEU A 165 -4.48 -5.70 -4.39
C LEU A 165 -4.54 -6.81 -5.44
N LEU A 166 -3.44 -6.96 -6.20
CA LEU A 166 -3.28 -7.90 -7.32
C LEU A 166 -4.27 -7.69 -8.50
N ASP A 167 -4.85 -6.49 -8.62
CA ASP A 167 -5.74 -6.07 -9.70
C ASP A 167 -5.37 -4.65 -10.17
N ASP A 168 -6.16 -4.14 -11.11
CA ASP A 168 -5.94 -2.85 -11.73
C ASP A 168 -6.88 -1.76 -11.19
N ILE A 169 -6.30 -0.74 -10.54
CA ILE A 169 -7.06 0.39 -9.99
C ILE A 169 -7.74 1.20 -11.09
N GLU A 170 -7.23 1.19 -12.32
CA GLU A 170 -7.86 1.85 -13.47
C GLU A 170 -9.23 1.28 -13.84
N ARG A 171 -9.58 0.08 -13.33
CA ARG A 171 -10.90 -0.53 -13.50
C ARG A 171 -11.93 -0.09 -12.45
N ASP A 172 -11.52 0.70 -11.47
CA ASP A 172 -12.40 1.15 -10.38
C ASP A 172 -12.87 2.59 -10.58
N ASP A 173 -13.76 2.77 -11.55
CA ASP A 173 -14.33 4.07 -11.91
C ASP A 173 -14.99 4.78 -10.71
N ALA A 174 -15.65 4.00 -9.83
CA ALA A 174 -16.33 4.54 -8.66
C ALA A 174 -15.33 5.14 -7.68
N PHE A 175 -14.25 4.41 -7.36
CA PHE A 175 -13.16 4.91 -6.53
C PHE A 175 -12.49 6.14 -7.15
N LEU A 176 -12.08 6.07 -8.43
CA LEU A 176 -11.37 7.16 -9.10
C LEU A 176 -12.23 8.43 -9.21
N THR A 177 -13.52 8.28 -9.52
CA THR A 177 -14.48 9.40 -9.51
C THR A 177 -14.65 9.98 -8.10
N GLY A 178 -14.67 9.13 -7.08
CA GLY A 178 -14.71 9.54 -5.68
C GLY A 178 -13.47 10.34 -5.29
N TYR A 179 -12.28 9.82 -5.59
CA TYR A 179 -11.00 10.44 -5.32
C TYR A 179 -10.90 11.82 -5.99
N ALA A 180 -11.31 11.92 -7.26
CA ALA A 180 -11.25 13.16 -8.03
C ALA A 180 -12.07 14.30 -7.43
N LYS A 181 -13.16 14.01 -6.70
CA LYS A 181 -14.03 15.03 -6.09
C LYS A 181 -13.36 15.82 -4.96
N GLU A 182 -12.36 15.24 -4.30
CA GLU A 182 -11.71 15.86 -3.12
C GLU A 182 -10.22 16.15 -3.38
N GLY A 183 -9.53 15.33 -4.18
CA GLY A 183 -8.09 15.44 -4.44
C GLY A 183 -7.72 15.89 -5.85
N GLY A 184 -8.70 16.03 -6.75
CA GLY A 184 -8.43 16.11 -8.20
C GLY A 184 -8.14 14.74 -8.82
N PRO A 185 -8.16 14.62 -10.16
CA PRO A 185 -7.97 13.34 -10.84
C PRO A 185 -6.60 12.74 -10.49
N ALA A 186 -6.57 11.43 -10.27
CA ALA A 186 -5.31 10.71 -10.13
C ALA A 186 -4.49 10.84 -11.42
N VAL A 187 -3.19 11.10 -11.29
CA VAL A 187 -2.28 11.26 -12.43
C VAL A 187 -1.81 9.87 -12.87
N LEU A 188 -2.57 9.28 -13.79
CA LEU A 188 -2.34 7.94 -14.37
C LEU A 188 -1.93 8.06 -15.85
N ASP A 189 -0.95 8.93 -16.12
CA ASP A 189 -0.22 8.99 -17.39
C ASP A 189 0.87 7.90 -17.44
N GLU A 190 1.76 7.95 -18.44
CA GLU A 190 2.84 6.97 -18.59
C GLU A 190 3.77 6.92 -17.37
N ASP A 191 4.22 8.09 -16.89
CA ASP A 191 5.06 8.20 -15.69
C ASP A 191 4.31 7.79 -14.41
N GLY A 192 3.03 8.13 -14.29
CA GLY A 192 2.16 7.69 -13.20
C GLY A 192 1.99 6.17 -13.15
N ARG A 193 1.79 5.52 -14.30
CA ARG A 193 1.69 4.06 -14.40
C ARG A 193 3.02 3.37 -14.06
N LEU A 194 4.14 3.91 -14.52
CA LEU A 194 5.47 3.39 -14.15
C LEU A 194 5.70 3.44 -12.63
N ARG A 195 5.33 4.55 -11.97
CA ARG A 195 5.36 4.65 -10.51
C ARG A 195 4.42 3.66 -9.84
N LEU A 196 3.19 3.51 -10.33
CA LEU A 196 2.23 2.55 -9.81
C LEU A 196 2.76 1.10 -9.91
N ALA A 197 3.41 0.75 -11.03
CA ALA A 197 4.05 -0.55 -11.21
C ALA A 197 5.21 -0.76 -10.22
N LEU A 198 6.05 0.26 -9.99
CA LEU A 198 7.08 0.21 -8.94
C LEU A 198 6.49 -0.08 -7.55
N TYR A 199 5.37 0.57 -7.20
CA TYR A 199 4.70 0.34 -5.92
C TYR A 199 4.05 -1.04 -5.82
N ARG A 200 3.51 -1.57 -6.93
CA ARG A 200 2.99 -2.95 -7.01
C ARG A 200 4.11 -3.96 -6.78
N ALA A 201 5.23 -3.82 -7.49
CA ALA A 201 6.38 -4.70 -7.33
C ALA A 201 6.95 -4.64 -5.90
N TYR A 202 6.95 -3.46 -5.28
CA TYR A 202 7.39 -3.29 -3.90
C TYR A 202 6.46 -4.03 -2.91
N LEU A 203 5.14 -3.89 -3.06
CA LEU A 203 4.18 -4.61 -2.24
C LEU A 203 4.25 -6.13 -2.43
N ASP A 204 4.41 -6.59 -3.68
CA ASP A 204 4.60 -8.02 -3.98
C ASP A 204 5.86 -8.58 -3.33
N LEU A 205 6.97 -7.82 -3.39
CA LEU A 205 8.21 -8.20 -2.76
C LEU A 205 8.06 -8.30 -1.24
N ILE A 206 7.35 -7.36 -0.60
CA ILE A 206 7.01 -7.44 0.83
C ILE A 206 6.22 -8.73 1.11
N MET A 207 5.13 -8.96 0.37
CA MET A 207 4.25 -10.11 0.59
C MET A 207 5.00 -11.44 0.49
N LEU A 208 5.90 -11.59 -0.48
CA LEU A 208 6.71 -12.80 -0.64
C LEU A 208 7.78 -12.90 0.45
N THR A 209 8.46 -11.79 0.75
CA THR A 209 9.60 -11.77 1.67
C THR A 209 9.18 -12.02 3.11
N GLU A 210 8.07 -11.44 3.54
CA GLU A 210 7.58 -11.55 4.91
C GLU A 210 7.02 -12.96 5.25
N THR A 211 6.81 -13.85 4.27
CA THR A 211 6.34 -15.22 4.53
C THR A 211 7.23 -15.99 5.50
N VAL A 212 8.56 -15.78 5.42
CA VAL A 212 9.55 -16.46 6.26
C VAL A 212 9.59 -15.88 7.69
N PRO A 213 9.84 -14.58 7.91
CA PRO A 213 9.89 -14.02 9.26
C PRO A 213 8.54 -14.05 9.98
N ARG A 214 7.40 -13.98 9.25
CA ARG A 214 6.07 -14.17 9.85
C ARG A 214 5.74 -15.63 10.14
N ALA A 215 6.61 -16.57 9.78
CA ALA A 215 6.43 -18.01 9.95
C ALA A 215 5.05 -18.49 9.47
N VAL A 216 4.61 -17.98 8.31
CA VAL A 216 3.30 -18.36 7.77
C VAL A 216 3.30 -19.86 7.45
N GLY A 217 2.20 -20.55 7.76
CA GLY A 217 2.10 -21.99 7.52
C GLY A 217 2.34 -22.34 6.05
N ALA A 218 2.77 -23.58 5.78
CA ALA A 218 3.15 -24.02 4.43
C ALA A 218 2.06 -23.80 3.37
N ASP A 219 0.78 -23.93 3.75
CA ASP A 219 -0.35 -23.69 2.85
C ASP A 219 -0.55 -22.21 2.52
N ASP A 220 -0.35 -21.30 3.49
CA ASP A 220 -0.39 -19.85 3.25
C ASP A 220 0.79 -19.42 2.39
N ALA A 221 2.00 -19.92 2.71
CA ALA A 221 3.18 -19.67 1.89
C ALA A 221 2.94 -20.10 0.44
N ARG A 222 2.36 -21.29 0.21
CA ARG A 222 2.02 -21.76 -1.15
C ARG A 222 1.02 -20.83 -1.84
N ARG A 223 -0.07 -20.43 -1.17
CA ARG A 223 -1.07 -19.50 -1.71
C ARG A 223 -0.47 -18.16 -2.10
N VAL A 224 0.39 -17.59 -1.27
CA VAL A 224 1.07 -16.32 -1.56
C VAL A 224 1.94 -16.48 -2.80
N ARG A 225 2.75 -17.55 -2.91
CA ARG A 225 3.60 -17.80 -4.09
C ARG A 225 2.80 -17.92 -5.38
N GLU A 226 1.72 -18.70 -5.36
CA GLU A 226 0.88 -18.96 -6.54
C GLU A 226 0.13 -17.71 -7.03
N ARG A 227 -0.21 -16.78 -6.13
CA ARG A 227 -0.93 -15.55 -6.47
C ARG A 227 -0.01 -14.36 -6.76
N VAL A 228 0.99 -14.15 -5.91
CA VAL A 228 1.88 -12.98 -5.95
C VAL A 228 3.06 -13.19 -6.91
N GLY A 229 3.58 -14.42 -7.01
CA GLY A 229 4.73 -14.71 -7.88
C GLY A 229 4.50 -14.33 -9.35
N PRO A 230 3.42 -14.78 -10.00
CA PRO A 230 3.10 -14.39 -11.37
C PRO A 230 2.83 -12.88 -11.52
N HIS A 231 2.18 -12.26 -10.53
CA HIS A 231 1.90 -10.83 -10.54
C HIS A 231 3.18 -9.99 -10.48
N LEU A 232 4.16 -10.39 -9.64
CA LEU A 232 5.47 -9.75 -9.56
C LEU A 232 6.22 -9.85 -10.90
N VAL A 233 6.21 -11.02 -11.54
CA VAL A 233 6.87 -11.19 -12.85
C VAL A 233 6.28 -10.26 -13.90
N ALA A 234 4.95 -10.25 -14.04
CA ALA A 234 4.28 -9.37 -14.99
C ALA A 234 4.54 -7.88 -14.70
N THR A 235 4.54 -7.49 -13.42
CA THR A 235 4.83 -6.11 -13.00
C THR A 235 6.28 -5.71 -13.31
N LEU A 236 7.25 -6.61 -13.14
CA LEU A 236 8.65 -6.32 -13.47
C LEU A 236 8.88 -6.20 -14.98
N GLU A 237 8.16 -6.98 -15.78
CA GLU A 237 8.15 -6.85 -17.25
C GLU A 237 7.58 -5.48 -17.67
N GLU A 238 6.44 -5.07 -17.10
CA GLU A 238 5.83 -3.75 -17.31
C GLU A 238 6.80 -2.60 -17.00
N ILE A 239 7.50 -2.67 -15.85
CA ILE A 239 8.51 -1.67 -15.48
C ILE A 239 9.67 -1.65 -16.48
N GLY A 240 10.13 -2.83 -16.93
CA GLY A 240 11.21 -2.96 -17.92
C GLY A 240 10.85 -2.40 -19.29
N GLU A 241 9.58 -2.40 -19.66
CA GLU A 241 9.08 -1.76 -20.89
C GLU A 241 8.93 -0.25 -20.71
N GLY A 242 8.30 0.20 -19.62
CA GLY A 242 8.07 1.64 -19.35
C GLY A 242 9.35 2.44 -19.11
N SER A 243 10.38 1.83 -18.50
CA SER A 243 11.66 2.52 -18.23
C SER A 243 12.49 2.83 -19.49
N LYS A 244 12.21 2.16 -20.62
CA LYS A 244 12.90 2.42 -21.89
C LYS A 244 12.45 3.73 -22.56
N PHE A 245 11.27 4.23 -22.22
CA PHE A 245 10.69 5.44 -22.80
C PHE A 245 10.99 6.72 -22.02
N THR A 246 11.48 6.58 -20.78
CA THR A 246 11.79 7.68 -19.85
C THR A 246 13.29 7.99 -19.73
N SER A 247 14.16 7.28 -20.46
CA SER A 247 15.63 7.47 -20.48
C SER A 247 16.12 8.44 -21.55
#